data_AF-A0A7C5GCE3-F1
#
_entry.id   AF-A0A7C5GCE3-F1
#
_cell.length_a   1.000
_cell.length_b   1.000
_cell.length_c   1.000
_cell.angle_alpha   90.00
_cell.angle_beta   90.00
_cell.angle_gamma   90.00
#
_symmetry.space_group_name_H-M   'P 1'
#
loop_
_entity.id
_entity.type
_entity.pdbx_description
1 polymer ?
#
loop_
_entity_poly.entity_id
_entity_poly.type
_entity_poly.pdbx_seq_one_letter_code
_entity_poly.pdbx_strand_id
1 'polypeptide(L)'
;MIEPIVQLVYRASTTTLPGITNDNAQGLIFEDANLFSFNRFSGTDRQETGLRLNVGGQYQADFADGSWLRLIGGQSFQLAGVNSFSIFDHGQTGNSSGLETANSFVVAGLQAGFSPGIEVGAKFEYDVAASSIVRGALASEVDISGYKLSADYYFLAAKPARGVLNDTHTLRASVGIPVAEYWTLNAGGTTDIVAANWTKANIGLVYDDNYLTYGADYEASQNLNTLKIDHRFWLTFALKGLSE
;
A
#
# COMPACT_ATOMS: atom_id res chain seq x y z
N MET A 1 -23.64 7.79 -4.75
CA MET A 1 -23.25 9.22 -4.71
C MET A 1 -22.01 9.40 -5.59
N ILE A 2 -22.04 10.35 -6.53
CA ILE A 2 -20.87 10.73 -7.33
C ILE A 2 -20.43 12.11 -6.85
N GLU A 3 -19.14 12.25 -6.54
CA GLU A 3 -18.56 13.50 -6.05
C GLU A 3 -17.36 13.90 -6.92
N PRO A 4 -17.56 14.79 -7.90
CA PRO A 4 -16.44 15.40 -8.60
C PRO A 4 -15.69 16.35 -7.66
N ILE A 5 -14.36 16.30 -7.68
CA ILE A 5 -13.49 17.11 -6.83
C ILE A 5 -12.51 17.88 -7.71
N VAL A 6 -12.53 19.20 -7.57
CA VAL A 6 -11.54 20.10 -8.17
C VAL A 6 -10.94 20.92 -7.04
N GLN A 7 -9.63 20.82 -6.85
CA GLN A 7 -8.90 21.50 -5.79
C GLN A 7 -7.77 22.34 -6.39
N LEU A 8 -7.79 23.64 -6.14
CA LEU A 8 -6.70 24.54 -6.52
C LEU A 8 -5.92 24.93 -5.26
N VAL A 9 -4.61 24.71 -5.27
CA VAL A 9 -3.72 24.96 -4.13
C VAL A 9 -2.57 25.85 -4.58
N TYR A 10 -2.43 27.01 -3.95
CA TYR A 10 -1.35 27.95 -4.22
C TYR A 10 -0.43 28.10 -3.01
N ARG A 11 0.87 28.04 -3.26
CA ARG A 11 1.93 28.31 -2.29
C ARG A 11 2.90 29.31 -2.87
N ALA A 12 2.95 30.50 -2.26
CA ALA A 12 3.77 31.61 -2.72
C ALA A 12 5.28 31.37 -2.54
N SER A 13 5.67 30.49 -1.60
CA SER A 13 7.08 30.13 -1.40
C SER A 13 7.63 29.36 -2.60
N THR A 14 8.83 29.72 -3.03
CA THR A 14 9.66 28.93 -3.95
C THR A 14 10.66 28.03 -3.20
N THR A 15 10.74 28.18 -1.88
CA THR A 15 11.64 27.42 -1.02
C THR A 15 10.95 26.13 -0.58
N THR A 16 11.45 25.01 -1.10
CA THR A 16 11.00 23.66 -0.73
C THR A 16 11.74 23.11 0.49
N LEU A 17 12.95 23.61 0.78
CA LEU A 17 13.83 23.19 1.88
C LEU A 17 13.94 24.33 2.93
N PRO A 18 13.15 24.30 4.02
CA PRO A 18 13.31 25.26 5.13
C PRO A 18 14.57 25.00 5.99
N GLY A 19 15.29 23.89 5.76
CA GLY A 19 16.54 23.51 6.45
C GLY A 19 17.61 22.95 5.50
N ILE A 20 18.79 22.60 6.05
CA ILE A 20 19.97 22.19 5.25
C ILE A 20 19.92 20.71 4.81
N THR A 21 19.27 19.85 5.58
CA THR A 21 19.17 18.40 5.32
C THR A 21 17.74 17.92 5.46
N ASN A 22 17.31 17.03 4.56
CA ASN A 22 16.03 16.34 4.65
C ASN A 22 16.17 15.06 5.48
N ASP A 23 15.72 15.10 6.72
CA ASP A 23 15.86 13.98 7.67
C ASP A 23 14.55 13.16 7.76
N ASN A 24 13.39 13.81 7.58
CA ASN A 24 12.08 13.21 7.86
C ASN A 24 11.07 13.15 6.69
N ALA A 25 11.37 13.75 5.54
CA ALA A 25 10.50 13.72 4.35
C ALA A 25 11.12 12.84 3.25
N GLN A 26 11.40 11.57 3.55
CA GLN A 26 12.12 10.65 2.65
C GLN A 26 11.20 9.69 1.88
N GLY A 27 9.96 9.49 2.34
CA GLY A 27 8.96 8.65 1.66
C GLY A 27 7.88 9.50 1.00
N LEU A 28 7.87 9.54 -0.33
CA LEU A 28 6.77 10.12 -1.10
C LEU A 28 6.35 9.15 -2.19
N ILE A 29 5.10 8.73 -2.11
CA ILE A 29 4.42 7.93 -3.14
C ILE A 29 3.13 8.68 -3.43
N PHE A 30 2.92 9.09 -4.68
CA PHE A 30 1.65 9.67 -5.07
C PHE A 30 0.62 8.57 -5.33
N GLU A 31 -0.49 8.62 -4.62
CA GLU A 31 -1.54 7.60 -4.69
C GLU A 31 -2.92 8.24 -4.46
N ASP A 32 -3.97 7.42 -4.59
CA ASP A 32 -5.35 7.83 -4.36
C ASP A 32 -5.57 8.48 -2.98
N ALA A 33 -4.96 7.91 -1.94
CA ALA A 33 -5.11 8.37 -0.56
C ALA A 33 -4.55 9.78 -0.30
N ASN A 34 -3.64 10.28 -1.14
CA ASN A 34 -3.05 11.61 -0.99
C ASN A 34 -3.30 12.52 -2.20
N LEU A 35 -4.18 12.12 -3.11
CA LEU A 35 -4.55 12.88 -4.33
C LEU A 35 -5.03 14.31 -4.01
N PHE A 36 -5.77 14.50 -2.92
CA PHE A 36 -6.31 15.81 -2.52
C PHE A 36 -5.66 16.40 -1.25
N SER A 37 -4.53 15.83 -0.83
CA SER A 37 -3.76 16.37 0.29
C SER A 37 -3.19 17.73 -0.06
N PHE A 38 -3.24 18.65 0.90
CA PHE A 38 -2.60 19.95 0.72
C PHE A 38 -1.09 19.77 0.58
N ASN A 39 -0.43 19.07 1.50
CA ASN A 39 0.99 18.75 1.41
C ASN A 39 1.18 17.23 1.36
N ARG A 40 1.91 16.73 0.36
CA ARG A 40 2.14 15.29 0.18
C ARG A 40 3.47 14.79 0.73
N PHE A 41 4.36 15.67 1.18
CA PHE A 41 5.55 15.25 1.90
C PHE A 41 5.18 14.68 3.28
N SER A 42 5.80 13.55 3.66
CA SER A 42 5.56 12.86 4.93
C SER A 42 6.08 13.60 6.18
N GLY A 43 6.78 14.73 6.00
CA GLY A 43 7.45 15.47 7.06
C GLY A 43 7.49 16.98 6.79
N THR A 44 8.04 17.75 7.75
CA THR A 44 8.07 19.22 7.68
C THR A 44 9.25 19.77 6.91
N ASP A 45 10.30 18.94 6.72
CA ASP A 45 11.56 19.34 6.06
C ASP A 45 11.38 19.60 4.56
N ARG A 46 10.23 19.21 3.99
CA ARG A 46 9.81 19.61 2.65
C ARG A 46 8.38 20.09 2.62
N GLN A 47 8.17 21.14 1.85
CA GLN A 47 6.86 21.67 1.56
C GLN A 47 6.66 21.70 0.05
N GLU A 48 5.42 21.43 -0.36
CA GLU A 48 5.00 21.71 -1.72
C GLU A 48 5.15 23.20 -2.05
N THR A 49 5.35 23.53 -3.33
CA THR A 49 5.52 24.91 -3.79
C THR A 49 4.75 25.17 -5.08
N GLY A 50 4.47 26.45 -5.36
CA GLY A 50 3.80 26.87 -6.59
C GLY A 50 2.29 26.64 -6.59
N LEU A 51 1.71 26.62 -7.79
CA LEU A 51 0.28 26.46 -8.04
C LEU A 51 -0.01 25.06 -8.56
N ARG A 52 -0.88 24.33 -7.87
CA ARG A 52 -1.35 23.00 -8.28
C ARG A 52 -2.86 22.95 -8.43
N LEU A 53 -3.29 22.24 -9.46
CA LEU A 53 -4.67 21.86 -9.68
C LEU A 53 -4.78 20.33 -9.54
N ASN A 54 -5.61 19.87 -8.63
CA ASN A 54 -5.94 18.45 -8.48
C ASN A 54 -7.36 18.25 -9.02
N VAL A 55 -7.51 17.34 -9.98
CA VAL A 55 -8.79 17.02 -10.61
C VAL A 55 -9.06 15.55 -10.44
N GLY A 56 -10.23 15.21 -9.95
CA GLY A 56 -10.64 13.83 -9.81
C GLY A 56 -12.05 13.73 -9.28
N GLY A 57 -12.33 12.62 -8.62
CA GLY A 57 -13.58 12.46 -7.91
C GLY A 57 -13.64 11.12 -7.21
N GLN A 58 -14.72 10.95 -6.47
CA GLN A 58 -15.04 9.71 -5.81
C GLN A 58 -16.47 9.27 -6.12
N TYR A 59 -16.67 7.97 -6.10
CA TYR A 59 -17.97 7.34 -6.22
C TYR A 59 -18.16 6.41 -5.04
N GLN A 60 -19.28 6.56 -4.35
CA GLN A 60 -19.68 5.66 -3.27
C GLN A 60 -21.07 5.11 -3.54
N ALA A 61 -21.23 3.79 -3.43
CA ALA A 61 -22.51 3.11 -3.49
C ALA A 61 -22.64 2.14 -2.34
N ASP A 62 -23.78 2.19 -1.66
CA ASP A 62 -24.19 1.24 -0.64
C ASP A 62 -25.46 0.56 -1.16
N PHE A 63 -25.52 -0.76 -1.10
CA PHE A 63 -26.60 -1.56 -1.66
C PHE A 63 -27.51 -2.10 -0.56
N ALA A 64 -28.75 -2.46 -0.93
CA ALA A 64 -29.76 -2.91 0.03
C ALA A 64 -29.41 -4.25 0.72
N ASP A 65 -28.51 -5.04 0.12
CA ASP A 65 -28.01 -6.31 0.67
C ASP A 65 -26.82 -6.13 1.63
N GLY A 66 -26.40 -4.88 1.90
CA GLY A 66 -25.27 -4.55 2.76
C GLY A 66 -23.91 -4.58 2.06
N SER A 67 -23.86 -4.91 0.77
CA SER A 67 -22.65 -4.71 -0.03
C SER A 67 -22.39 -3.22 -0.28
N TRP A 68 -21.14 -2.87 -0.56
CA TRP A 68 -20.73 -1.48 -0.81
C TRP A 68 -19.56 -1.40 -1.80
N LEU A 69 -19.45 -0.26 -2.47
CA LEU A 69 -18.41 0.05 -3.44
C LEU A 69 -17.93 1.49 -3.24
N ARG A 70 -16.62 1.68 -3.20
CA ARG A 70 -15.94 2.97 -3.21
C ARG A 70 -14.92 3.00 -4.33
N LEU A 71 -14.97 4.06 -5.13
CA LEU A 71 -13.98 4.37 -6.16
C LEU A 71 -13.45 5.76 -5.91
N ILE A 72 -12.18 5.98 -6.16
CA ILE A 72 -11.55 7.28 -6.17
C ILE A 72 -10.53 7.32 -7.30
N GLY A 73 -10.36 8.46 -7.93
CA GLY A 73 -9.27 8.62 -8.88
C GLY A 73 -9.13 10.03 -9.39
N GLY A 74 -7.98 10.31 -9.97
CA GLY A 74 -7.69 11.61 -10.55
C GLY A 74 -6.21 11.84 -10.80
N GLN A 75 -5.89 13.10 -11.02
CA GLN A 75 -4.59 13.57 -11.44
C GLN A 75 -4.29 14.95 -10.86
N SER A 76 -3.03 15.23 -10.60
CA SER A 76 -2.50 16.51 -10.15
C SER A 76 -1.71 17.19 -11.28
N PHE A 77 -1.86 18.50 -11.41
CA PHE A 77 -1.20 19.32 -12.42
C PHE A 77 -0.47 20.48 -11.74
N GLN A 78 0.84 20.61 -11.96
CA GLN A 78 1.59 21.81 -11.62
C GLN A 78 1.32 22.87 -12.69
N LEU A 79 0.60 23.93 -12.32
CA LEU A 79 0.21 24.99 -13.25
C LEU A 79 1.22 26.12 -13.33
N ALA A 80 1.88 26.46 -12.21
CA ALA A 80 2.84 27.56 -12.14
C ALA A 80 3.80 27.43 -10.96
N GLY A 81 4.89 28.19 -11.01
CA GLY A 81 5.91 28.23 -9.96
C GLY A 81 6.83 27.02 -9.97
N VAL A 82 7.64 26.91 -8.91
CA VAL A 82 8.63 25.86 -8.76
C VAL A 82 7.94 24.56 -8.36
N ASN A 83 8.19 23.46 -9.10
CA ASN A 83 7.74 22.14 -8.69
C ASN A 83 8.70 21.57 -7.64
N SER A 84 8.26 21.50 -6.38
CA SER A 84 9.05 20.96 -5.27
C SER A 84 9.51 19.51 -5.48
N PHE A 85 8.76 18.71 -6.25
CA PHE A 85 9.09 17.30 -6.50
C PHE A 85 10.10 17.12 -7.63
N SER A 86 10.35 18.13 -8.45
CA SER A 86 11.40 18.11 -9.46
C SER A 86 12.76 18.58 -8.91
N ILE A 87 12.81 19.03 -7.66
CA ILE A 87 14.03 19.54 -7.04
C ILE A 87 14.82 18.39 -6.41
N PHE A 88 16.06 18.26 -6.87
CA PHE A 88 17.04 17.34 -6.32
C PHE A 88 17.25 17.56 -4.82
N ASP A 89 17.27 16.47 -4.06
CA ASP A 89 17.82 16.39 -2.72
C ASP A 89 18.58 15.07 -2.53
N HIS A 90 19.34 14.97 -1.45
CA HIS A 90 20.06 13.75 -1.10
C HIS A 90 19.12 12.56 -0.82
N GLY A 91 17.90 12.82 -0.33
CA GLY A 91 16.86 11.80 -0.16
C GLY A 91 16.19 11.34 -1.46
N GLN A 92 16.41 12.08 -2.56
CA GLN A 92 15.72 11.87 -3.83
C GLN A 92 14.20 11.81 -3.68
N THR A 93 13.60 12.49 -2.70
CA THR A 93 12.20 12.24 -2.29
C THR A 93 11.21 12.43 -3.44
N GLY A 94 11.44 13.45 -4.26
CA GLY A 94 10.58 13.72 -5.41
C GLY A 94 10.75 12.72 -6.54
N ASN A 95 11.89 12.04 -6.67
CA ASN A 95 12.23 11.23 -7.83
C ASN A 95 11.39 9.93 -7.90
N SER A 96 10.74 9.67 -9.03
CA SER A 96 9.81 8.54 -9.23
C SER A 96 8.62 8.50 -8.26
N SER A 97 8.25 9.63 -7.66
CA SER A 97 6.99 9.89 -6.97
C SER A 97 5.79 9.99 -7.90
N GLY A 98 5.99 10.31 -9.18
CA GLY A 98 4.90 10.58 -10.13
C GLY A 98 4.38 12.01 -10.08
N LEU A 99 5.06 12.94 -9.40
CA LEU A 99 4.69 14.35 -9.27
C LEU A 99 5.77 15.33 -9.81
N GLU A 100 6.84 14.81 -10.39
CA GLU A 100 8.04 15.56 -10.81
C GLU A 100 7.82 16.36 -12.08
N THR A 101 6.92 15.90 -12.94
CA THR A 101 6.55 16.62 -14.15
C THR A 101 5.33 17.50 -13.92
N ALA A 102 5.01 18.34 -14.90
CA ALA A 102 3.84 19.21 -14.82
C ALA A 102 2.54 18.41 -14.67
N ASN A 103 2.47 17.24 -15.30
CA ASN A 103 1.35 16.32 -15.17
C ASN A 103 1.78 15.18 -14.25
N SER A 104 1.03 14.93 -13.18
CA SER A 104 1.31 13.77 -12.35
C SER A 104 0.95 12.47 -13.07
N PHE A 105 1.32 11.34 -12.48
CA PHE A 105 0.67 10.08 -12.77
C PHE A 105 -0.83 10.18 -12.49
N VAL A 106 -1.63 9.39 -13.20
CA VAL A 106 -3.03 9.18 -12.86
C VAL A 106 -3.06 8.13 -11.76
N VAL A 107 -3.79 8.41 -10.68
CA VAL A 107 -3.93 7.50 -9.55
C VAL A 107 -5.39 7.14 -9.38
N ALA A 108 -5.65 5.91 -8.96
CA ALA A 108 -6.99 5.47 -8.63
C ALA A 108 -6.99 4.34 -7.61
N GLY A 109 -8.08 4.29 -6.86
CA GLY A 109 -8.36 3.31 -5.83
C GLY A 109 -9.78 2.77 -5.98
N LEU A 110 -9.93 1.50 -5.64
CA LEU A 110 -11.20 0.79 -5.52
C LEU A 110 -11.20 0.05 -4.20
N GLN A 111 -12.33 0.08 -3.51
CA GLN A 111 -12.62 -0.80 -2.38
C GLN A 111 -14.07 -1.29 -2.51
N ALA A 112 -14.31 -2.56 -2.26
CA ALA A 112 -15.66 -3.11 -2.29
C ALA A 112 -15.81 -4.19 -1.22
N GLY A 113 -16.94 -4.16 -0.53
CA GLY A 113 -17.39 -5.23 0.35
C GLY A 113 -18.59 -5.93 -0.27
N PHE A 114 -18.55 -7.25 -0.40
CA PHE A 114 -19.64 -8.03 -1.00
C PHE A 114 -20.61 -8.57 0.05
N SER A 115 -20.10 -8.92 1.21
CA SER A 115 -20.84 -9.38 2.38
C SER A 115 -19.99 -9.13 3.62
N PRO A 116 -20.54 -9.22 4.84
CA PRO A 116 -19.74 -9.20 6.05
C PRO A 116 -18.60 -10.23 5.96
N GLY A 117 -17.36 -9.75 6.11
CA GLY A 117 -16.17 -10.58 6.02
C GLY A 117 -15.71 -10.94 4.60
N ILE A 118 -16.21 -10.31 3.52
CA ILE A 118 -15.61 -10.43 2.18
C ILE A 118 -15.35 -9.04 1.61
N GLU A 119 -14.07 -8.70 1.47
CA GLU A 119 -13.65 -7.40 0.96
C GLU A 119 -12.55 -7.54 -0.09
N VAL A 120 -12.55 -6.62 -1.04
CA VAL A 120 -11.51 -6.47 -2.05
C VAL A 120 -11.09 -5.01 -2.17
N GLY A 121 -9.82 -4.78 -2.45
CA GLY A 121 -9.27 -3.47 -2.71
C GLY A 121 -8.33 -3.50 -3.89
N ALA A 122 -8.30 -2.44 -4.69
CA ALA A 122 -7.32 -2.30 -5.76
C ALA A 122 -6.81 -0.87 -5.84
N LYS A 123 -5.56 -0.71 -6.23
CA LYS A 123 -4.93 0.59 -6.49
C LYS A 123 -4.09 0.52 -7.75
N PHE A 124 -4.02 1.62 -8.49
CA PHE A 124 -3.13 1.72 -9.63
C PHE A 124 -2.58 3.13 -9.83
N GLU A 125 -1.34 3.18 -10.32
CA GLU A 125 -0.63 4.39 -10.74
C GLU A 125 -0.26 4.24 -12.22
N TYR A 126 -0.66 5.22 -13.03
CA TYR A 126 -0.43 5.22 -14.47
C TYR A 126 0.39 6.44 -14.91
N ASP A 127 1.53 6.17 -15.56
CA ASP A 127 2.37 7.19 -16.17
C ASP A 127 1.81 7.56 -17.55
N VAL A 128 1.26 8.76 -17.65
CA VAL A 128 0.68 9.30 -18.88
C VAL A 128 1.73 9.51 -19.97
N ALA A 129 2.95 9.91 -19.59
CA ALA A 129 4.01 10.20 -20.56
C ALA A 129 4.57 8.90 -21.16
N ALA A 130 4.76 7.87 -20.34
CA ALA A 130 5.23 6.55 -20.78
C ALA A 130 4.09 5.64 -21.29
N SER A 131 2.83 6.04 -21.09
CA SER A 131 1.64 5.25 -21.39
C SER A 131 1.64 3.86 -20.74
N SER A 132 2.14 3.76 -19.50
CA SER A 132 2.38 2.51 -18.80
C SER A 132 1.89 2.56 -17.35
N ILE A 133 1.40 1.42 -16.83
CA ILE A 133 1.18 1.26 -15.40
C ILE A 133 2.56 1.17 -14.73
N VAL A 134 2.77 1.94 -13.67
CA VAL A 134 4.02 1.92 -12.91
C VAL A 134 3.89 1.13 -11.61
N ARG A 135 2.69 1.11 -11.03
CA ARG A 135 2.34 0.34 -9.84
C ARG A 135 0.90 -0.13 -9.90
N GLY A 136 0.67 -1.31 -9.38
CA GLY A 136 -0.67 -1.88 -9.22
C GLY A 136 -0.72 -2.72 -7.96
N ALA A 137 -1.80 -2.63 -7.20
CA ALA A 137 -2.05 -3.47 -6.04
C ALA A 137 -3.47 -4.02 -6.13
N LEU A 138 -3.64 -5.28 -5.73
CA LEU A 138 -4.92 -5.93 -5.53
C LEU A 138 -4.85 -6.65 -4.19
N ALA A 139 -5.79 -6.39 -3.30
CA ALA A 139 -5.92 -7.04 -2.01
C ALA A 139 -7.29 -7.69 -1.92
N SER A 140 -7.37 -8.82 -1.25
CA SER A 140 -8.61 -9.54 -0.99
C SER A 140 -8.54 -10.17 0.39
N GLU A 141 -9.65 -10.08 1.10
CA GLU A 141 -9.80 -10.63 2.44
C GLU A 141 -11.16 -11.34 2.56
N VAL A 142 -11.11 -12.53 3.14
CA VAL A 142 -12.27 -13.34 3.49
C VAL A 142 -12.11 -13.76 4.94
N ASP A 143 -13.06 -13.42 5.80
CA ASP A 143 -13.19 -13.87 7.19
C ASP A 143 -14.64 -14.32 7.44
N ILE A 144 -14.88 -15.63 7.35
CA ILE A 144 -16.22 -16.21 7.47
C ILE A 144 -16.17 -17.37 8.45
N SER A 145 -16.90 -17.26 9.56
CA SER A 145 -17.03 -18.34 10.54
C SER A 145 -15.69 -18.90 11.03
N GLY A 146 -14.69 -18.03 11.22
CA GLY A 146 -13.34 -18.39 11.64
C GLY A 146 -12.41 -18.86 10.53
N TYR A 147 -12.90 -19.09 9.31
CA TYR A 147 -12.06 -19.30 8.14
C TYR A 147 -11.57 -17.96 7.60
N LYS A 148 -10.24 -17.82 7.53
CA LYS A 148 -9.56 -16.62 7.04
C LYS A 148 -8.79 -16.94 5.78
N LEU A 149 -8.90 -16.08 4.77
CA LEU A 149 -8.08 -16.09 3.57
C LEU A 149 -7.74 -14.65 3.22
N SER A 150 -6.47 -14.36 3.03
CA SER A 150 -6.03 -13.11 2.42
C SER A 150 -5.11 -13.37 1.24
N ALA A 151 -5.25 -12.55 0.21
CA ALA A 151 -4.34 -12.55 -0.94
C ALA A 151 -4.10 -11.13 -1.43
N ASP A 152 -2.82 -10.75 -1.44
CA ASP A 152 -2.33 -9.47 -1.92
C ASP A 152 -1.41 -9.68 -3.11
N TYR A 153 -1.74 -9.08 -4.24
CA TYR A 153 -0.88 -8.97 -5.40
C TYR A 153 -0.36 -7.54 -5.53
N TYR A 154 0.95 -7.41 -5.77
CA TYR A 154 1.62 -6.13 -5.97
C TYR A 154 2.52 -6.18 -7.20
N PHE A 155 2.25 -5.28 -8.14
CA PHE A 155 3.05 -5.01 -9.32
C PHE A 155 3.84 -3.72 -9.13
N LEU A 156 5.13 -3.79 -9.46
CA LEU A 156 6.02 -2.63 -9.54
C LEU A 156 6.84 -2.71 -10.82
N ALA A 157 6.70 -1.70 -11.67
CA ALA A 157 7.50 -1.59 -12.89
C ALA A 157 8.98 -1.33 -12.57
N ALA A 158 9.87 -1.78 -13.46
CA ALA A 158 11.29 -1.55 -13.38
C ALA A 158 11.61 -0.04 -13.28
N LYS A 159 12.51 0.30 -12.37
CA LYS A 159 13.05 1.66 -12.18
C LYS A 159 14.57 1.58 -12.03
N PRO A 160 15.33 1.50 -13.14
CA PRO A 160 16.79 1.37 -13.09
C PRO A 160 17.49 2.50 -12.33
N ALA A 161 16.95 3.72 -12.39
CA ALA A 161 17.44 4.87 -11.62
C ALA A 161 17.37 4.68 -10.08
N ARG A 162 16.58 3.71 -9.61
CA ARG A 162 16.42 3.33 -8.20
C ARG A 162 17.02 1.95 -7.89
N GLY A 163 17.73 1.35 -8.85
CA GLY A 163 18.31 0.01 -8.71
C GLY A 163 17.32 -1.15 -8.90
N VAL A 164 16.06 -0.87 -9.28
CA VAL A 164 15.07 -1.90 -9.61
C VAL A 164 15.16 -2.19 -11.11
N LEU A 165 15.85 -3.27 -11.49
CA LEU A 165 16.19 -3.53 -12.89
C LEU A 165 15.08 -4.23 -13.69
N ASN A 166 14.20 -4.96 -13.00
CA ASN A 166 13.12 -5.74 -13.61
C ASN A 166 11.79 -5.42 -12.93
N ASP A 167 10.71 -5.65 -13.65
CA ASP A 167 9.37 -5.64 -13.10
C ASP A 167 9.28 -6.70 -11.98
N THR A 168 8.55 -6.36 -10.92
CA THR A 168 8.32 -7.24 -9.77
C THR A 168 6.83 -7.54 -9.66
N HIS A 169 6.51 -8.82 -9.47
CA HIS A 169 5.14 -9.31 -9.38
C HIS A 169 4.98 -10.12 -8.09
N THR A 170 4.80 -9.44 -6.97
CA THR A 170 4.72 -10.09 -5.65
C THR A 170 3.30 -10.55 -5.34
N LEU A 171 3.12 -11.84 -5.05
CA LEU A 171 1.93 -12.40 -4.44
C LEU A 171 2.24 -12.76 -2.98
N ARG A 172 1.43 -12.23 -2.06
CA ARG A 172 1.36 -12.66 -0.67
C ARG A 172 0.01 -13.31 -0.44
N ALA A 173 -0.01 -14.48 0.17
CA ALA A 173 -1.25 -15.14 0.53
C ALA A 173 -1.15 -15.72 1.94
N SER A 174 -2.25 -15.71 2.68
CA SER A 174 -2.35 -16.37 3.97
C SER A 174 -3.72 -17.01 4.18
N VAL A 175 -3.75 -18.08 4.96
CA VAL A 175 -4.95 -18.81 5.34
C VAL A 175 -4.95 -19.08 6.84
N GLY A 176 -6.11 -18.98 7.45
CA GLY A 176 -6.40 -19.37 8.82
C GLY A 176 -7.58 -20.33 8.81
N ILE A 177 -7.37 -21.57 9.26
CA ILE A 177 -8.36 -22.64 9.15
C ILE A 177 -8.62 -23.20 10.55
N PRO A 178 -9.86 -23.15 11.07
CA PRO A 178 -10.24 -23.88 12.26
C PRO A 178 -10.11 -25.39 11.99
N VAL A 179 -9.23 -26.07 12.73
CA VAL A 179 -8.94 -27.50 12.54
C VAL A 179 -9.54 -28.37 13.64
N ALA A 180 -9.81 -27.80 14.81
CA ALA A 180 -10.53 -28.41 15.92
C ALA A 180 -11.12 -27.32 16.83
N GLU A 181 -11.86 -27.70 17.88
CA GLU A 181 -12.38 -26.75 18.86
C GLU A 181 -11.22 -25.93 19.46
N TYR A 182 -11.33 -24.60 19.37
CA TYR A 182 -10.31 -23.62 19.78
C TYR A 182 -8.98 -23.66 19.01
N TRP A 183 -8.79 -24.58 18.07
CA TRP A 183 -7.54 -24.73 17.31
C TRP A 183 -7.63 -24.15 15.91
N THR A 184 -6.70 -23.26 15.56
CA THR A 184 -6.57 -22.64 14.23
C THR A 184 -5.18 -22.92 13.66
N LEU A 185 -5.14 -23.49 12.44
CA LEU A 185 -3.94 -23.59 11.63
C LEU A 185 -3.79 -22.32 10.79
N ASN A 186 -2.64 -21.66 10.89
CA ASN A 186 -2.27 -20.52 10.07
C ASN A 186 -1.17 -20.94 9.11
N ALA A 187 -1.27 -20.56 7.84
CA ALA A 187 -0.21 -20.73 6.86
C ALA A 187 -0.14 -19.53 5.92
N GLY A 188 1.04 -19.23 5.41
CA GLY A 188 1.19 -18.13 4.47
C GLY A 188 2.52 -18.14 3.74
N GLY A 189 2.62 -17.27 2.75
CA GLY A 189 3.83 -17.10 1.98
C GLY A 189 3.85 -15.82 1.15
N THR A 190 5.03 -15.48 0.65
CA THR A 190 5.26 -14.37 -0.28
C THR A 190 6.21 -14.82 -1.38
N THR A 191 5.82 -14.60 -2.62
CA THR A 191 6.55 -15.01 -3.83
C THR A 191 6.50 -13.95 -4.90
N ASP A 192 7.57 -13.81 -5.69
CA ASP A 192 7.44 -13.21 -7.00
C ASP A 192 6.96 -14.27 -7.99
N ILE A 193 5.75 -14.10 -8.53
CA ILE A 193 5.09 -15.11 -9.37
C ILE A 193 5.67 -15.19 -10.78
N VAL A 194 6.37 -14.16 -11.24
CA VAL A 194 7.01 -14.14 -12.58
C VAL A 194 8.44 -14.64 -12.48
N ALA A 195 9.20 -14.16 -11.50
CA ALA A 195 10.56 -14.61 -11.24
C ALA A 195 10.63 -15.99 -10.56
N ALA A 196 9.49 -16.51 -10.08
CA ALA A 196 9.35 -17.79 -9.39
C ALA A 196 10.27 -17.94 -8.17
N ASN A 197 10.52 -16.83 -7.46
CA ASN A 197 11.28 -16.83 -6.21
C ASN A 197 10.34 -16.59 -5.02
N TRP A 198 10.70 -17.09 -3.84
CA TRP A 198 9.95 -16.86 -2.61
C TRP A 198 10.78 -16.05 -1.63
N THR A 199 10.15 -15.23 -0.82
CA THR A 199 10.82 -14.39 0.20
C THR A 199 10.41 -14.76 1.61
N LYS A 200 9.22 -15.34 1.76
CA LYS A 200 8.66 -15.71 3.06
C LYS A 200 7.76 -16.93 2.95
N ALA A 201 7.83 -17.81 3.94
CA ALA A 201 6.88 -18.88 4.16
C ALA A 201 6.68 -19.05 5.68
N ASN A 202 5.44 -19.21 6.11
CA ASN A 202 5.13 -19.37 7.53
C ASN A 202 4.01 -20.39 7.75
N ILE A 203 4.08 -21.07 8.88
CA ILE A 203 3.05 -21.98 9.37
C ILE A 203 2.99 -21.86 10.89
N GLY A 204 1.78 -21.91 11.45
CA GLY A 204 1.57 -21.82 12.89
C GLY A 204 0.32 -22.53 13.31
N LEU A 205 0.29 -23.00 14.55
CA LEU A 205 -0.87 -23.61 15.16
C LEU A 205 -1.15 -22.90 16.47
N VAL A 206 -2.38 -22.39 16.63
CA VAL A 206 -2.82 -21.62 17.78
C VAL A 206 -4.04 -22.26 18.41
N TYR A 207 -4.02 -22.40 19.72
CA TYR A 207 -5.17 -22.67 20.57
C TYR A 207 -5.65 -21.36 21.20
N ASP A 208 -6.96 -21.10 21.19
CA ASP A 208 -7.58 -19.93 21.82
C ASP A 208 -9.01 -20.25 22.31
N ASP A 209 -9.20 -20.36 23.62
CA ASP A 209 -10.50 -20.59 24.25
C ASP A 209 -11.13 -19.34 24.88
N ASN A 210 -10.65 -18.16 24.49
CA ASN A 210 -10.97 -16.85 25.05
C ASN A 210 -10.40 -16.56 26.46
N TYR A 211 -9.86 -17.54 27.18
CA TYR A 211 -9.21 -17.34 28.48
C TYR A 211 -7.70 -17.59 28.41
N LEU A 212 -7.31 -18.58 27.63
CA LEU A 212 -5.95 -19.01 27.41
C LEU A 212 -5.70 -19.07 25.90
N THR A 213 -4.61 -18.41 25.48
CA THR A 213 -4.08 -18.54 24.13
C THR A 213 -2.69 -19.12 24.21
N TYR A 214 -2.40 -20.16 23.42
CA TYR A 214 -1.03 -20.59 23.21
C TYR A 214 -0.83 -21.14 21.81
N GLY A 215 0.41 -21.12 21.33
CA GLY A 215 0.69 -21.60 19.98
C GLY A 215 2.17 -21.70 19.69
N ALA A 216 2.46 -22.28 18.54
CA ALA A 216 3.80 -22.38 17.99
C ALA A 216 3.76 -21.94 16.54
N ASP A 217 4.76 -21.16 16.14
CA ASP A 217 4.90 -20.61 14.81
C ASP A 217 6.30 -20.87 14.27
N TYR A 218 6.37 -21.09 12.98
CA TYR A 218 7.59 -21.20 12.20
C TYR A 218 7.54 -20.25 11.01
N GLU A 219 8.65 -19.56 10.78
CA GLU A 219 8.84 -18.70 9.63
C GLU A 219 10.21 -18.96 9.00
N ALA A 220 10.21 -19.13 7.68
CA ALA A 220 11.40 -19.09 6.84
C ALA A 220 11.38 -17.79 6.03
N SER A 221 12.50 -17.07 6.00
CA SER A 221 12.68 -15.93 5.12
C SER A 221 13.94 -16.11 4.27
N GLN A 222 13.80 -15.91 2.96
CA GLN A 222 14.90 -16.04 2.02
C GLN A 222 15.42 -14.66 1.63
N ASN A 223 16.74 -14.49 1.71
CA ASN A 223 17.41 -13.35 1.10
C ASN A 223 17.58 -13.62 -0.40
N LEU A 224 16.97 -12.80 -1.26
CA LEU A 224 17.02 -13.02 -2.72
C LEU A 224 18.41 -12.82 -3.33
N ASN A 225 19.33 -12.10 -2.68
CA ASN A 225 20.68 -11.87 -3.19
C ASN A 225 21.64 -13.00 -2.82
N THR A 226 21.55 -13.52 -1.59
CA THR A 226 22.46 -14.56 -1.09
C THR A 226 21.86 -15.96 -1.11
N LEU A 227 20.55 -16.06 -1.36
CA LEU A 227 19.72 -17.26 -1.24
C LEU A 227 19.72 -17.91 0.15
N LYS A 228 20.35 -17.27 1.13
CA LYS A 228 20.36 -17.71 2.53
C LYS A 228 18.94 -17.71 3.06
N ILE A 229 18.58 -18.78 3.75
CA ILE A 229 17.31 -18.91 4.46
C ILE A 229 17.56 -18.69 5.94
N ASP A 230 16.87 -17.70 6.50
CA ASP A 230 16.80 -17.48 7.94
C ASP A 230 15.53 -18.13 8.49
N HIS A 231 15.71 -18.89 9.57
CA HIS A 231 14.65 -19.64 10.23
C HIS A 231 14.33 -19.01 11.58
N ARG A 232 13.05 -18.82 11.88
CA ARG A 232 12.57 -18.30 13.17
C ARG A 232 11.47 -19.20 13.71
N PHE A 233 11.55 -19.44 15.00
CA PHE A 233 10.56 -20.19 15.76
C PHE A 233 10.18 -19.34 16.96
N TRP A 234 8.90 -19.24 17.26
CA TRP A 234 8.43 -18.62 18.48
C TRP A 234 7.22 -19.34 19.03
N LEU A 235 7.07 -19.23 20.34
CA LEU A 235 5.93 -19.74 21.08
C LEU A 235 5.13 -18.55 21.58
N THR A 236 3.82 -18.63 21.44
CA THR A 236 2.89 -17.63 21.96
C THR A 236 2.22 -18.21 23.20
N PHE A 237 2.08 -17.41 24.26
CA PHE A 237 1.30 -17.72 25.44
C PHE A 237 0.68 -16.44 26.00
N ALA A 238 -0.63 -16.43 26.24
CA ALA A 238 -1.33 -15.32 26.82
C ALA A 238 -2.50 -15.79 27.69
N LEU A 239 -2.72 -15.11 28.81
CA LEU A 239 -3.93 -15.21 29.61
C LEU A 239 -4.79 -13.99 29.32
N LYS A 240 -6.03 -14.22 28.90
CA LYS A 240 -7.02 -13.17 28.64
C LYS A 240 -7.89 -13.02 29.89
N GLY A 241 -7.97 -11.78 30.39
CA GLY A 241 -8.92 -11.44 31.45
C GLY A 241 -10.34 -11.40 30.88
N LEU A 242 -11.34 -11.48 31.77
CA LEU A 242 -12.72 -11.15 31.40
C LEU A 242 -12.74 -9.69 30.91
N SER A 243 -12.95 -9.47 29.62
CA SER A 243 -13.37 -8.15 29.15
C SER A 243 -14.81 -7.97 29.61
N GLU A 244 -15.05 -6.97 30.47
CA GLU A 244 -16.41 -6.46 30.76
C GLU A 244 -17.11 -5.98 29.48
#